data_AF-A0A917L046-F1
#
_entry.id   AF-A0A917L046-F1
#
_cell.length_a   1.000
_cell.length_b   1.000
_cell.length_c   1.000
_cell.angle_alpha   90.00
_cell.angle_beta   90.00
_cell.angle_gamma   90.00
#
_symmetry.space_group_name_H-M   'P 1'
#
loop_
_entity.id
_entity.type
_entity.pdbx_description
1 polymer ?
#
loop_
_entity_poly.entity_id
_entity_poly.type
_entity_poly.pdbx_seq_one_letter_code
_entity_poly.pdbx_strand_id
1 'polypeptide(L)'
;MALVRDDVIHAYRALLGRDPESEAIIESRMAAESIEVLLNEILASAEWQRRQRPPETGSAPPGLVTDEEVAAIYGALLGRAPEDVGLGPRFRAATMTAVDLMLFVMRSPEFKNGAGKRFSRPTAPDAAEDAPQPAGHGALRLPFSLEPRLVPLYHFLHIPKTAGTSLNRVFDRMFRSLVCYTSPRELVKVVRDDHAFFHRYLLVTGHIDVTNAAAAAAVRDNVFLAVFRDPVKRTVSLYDYIRATTDHPLHVAIRGLTLGEAFRGSAPFRHVTVNAQLRTVFGGTAMREVREALQSRSYVLGRADALEDFVDAVARYTGFPRPPAIPRLNTAEEKAGPDLAVTQPDYPEAIEAIAEASRREATFVSQWLSRPLATVGTPPRPGG
;
A
#
# COMPACT_ATOMS: atom_id res chain seq x y z
N MET A 1 -4.00 -35.96 29.60
CA MET A 1 -2.62 -36.21 29.12
C MET A 1 -1.70 -35.31 29.90
N ALA A 2 -0.52 -35.78 30.30
CA ALA A 2 0.48 -34.92 30.93
C ALA A 2 0.90 -33.82 29.94
N LEU A 3 1.05 -32.60 30.44
CA LEU A 3 1.50 -31.47 29.63
C LEU A 3 2.94 -31.66 29.17
N VAL A 4 3.21 -31.33 27.91
CA VAL A 4 4.58 -31.24 27.40
C VAL A 4 5.02 -29.78 27.35
N ARG A 5 6.33 -29.58 27.29
CA ARG A 5 6.98 -28.25 27.19
C ARG A 5 6.33 -27.34 26.15
N ASP A 6 6.02 -27.89 24.97
CA ASP A 6 5.46 -27.12 23.87
C ASP A 6 4.05 -26.60 24.18
N ASP A 7 3.27 -27.31 24.99
CA ASP A 7 1.94 -26.87 25.43
C ASP A 7 2.03 -25.60 26.28
N VAL A 8 3.03 -25.53 27.17
CA VAL A 8 3.27 -24.36 28.03
C VAL A 8 3.73 -23.15 27.22
N ILE A 9 4.69 -23.35 26.31
CA ILE A 9 5.18 -22.29 25.43
C ILE A 9 4.03 -21.77 24.55
N HIS A 10 3.22 -22.67 24.01
CA HIS A 10 2.07 -22.30 23.19
C HIS A 10 1.05 -21.47 23.98
N ALA A 11 0.72 -21.88 25.21
CA ALA A 11 -0.20 -21.14 26.08
C ALA A 11 0.31 -19.72 26.41
N TYR A 12 1.60 -19.57 26.72
CA TYR A 12 2.23 -18.27 26.99
C TYR A 12 2.27 -17.37 25.75
N ARG A 13 2.57 -17.92 24.57
CA ARG A 13 2.52 -17.15 23.32
C ARG A 13 1.10 -16.72 22.98
N ALA A 14 0.13 -17.61 23.14
CA ALA A 14 -1.27 -17.34 22.81
C ALA A 14 -1.91 -16.30 23.73
N LEU A 15 -1.65 -16.36 25.05
CA LEU A 15 -2.27 -15.47 26.03
C LEU A 15 -1.40 -14.25 26.38
N LEU A 16 -0.09 -14.40 26.47
CA LEU A 16 0.82 -13.33 26.92
C LEU A 16 1.70 -12.79 25.78
N GLY A 17 1.64 -13.34 24.57
CA GLY A 17 2.37 -12.83 23.41
C GLY A 17 3.89 -12.92 23.53
N ARG A 18 4.39 -13.80 24.40
CA ARG A 18 5.82 -13.99 24.69
C ARG A 18 6.10 -15.42 25.16
N ASP A 19 7.38 -15.79 25.19
CA ASP A 19 7.82 -17.05 25.79
C ASP A 19 7.83 -16.96 27.33
N PRO A 20 7.74 -18.10 28.05
CA PRO A 20 8.00 -18.15 29.48
C PRO A 20 9.39 -17.60 29.81
N GLU A 21 9.52 -16.91 30.95
CA GLU A 21 10.73 -16.16 31.31
C GLU A 21 11.94 -17.04 31.64
N SER A 22 11.69 -18.30 32.00
CA SER A 22 12.74 -19.26 32.34
C SER A 22 12.25 -20.69 32.25
N GLU A 23 13.20 -21.63 32.16
CA GLU A 23 12.92 -23.08 32.23
C GLU A 23 12.21 -23.48 33.52
N ALA A 24 12.55 -22.86 34.65
CA ALA A 24 11.90 -23.14 35.93
C ALA A 24 10.39 -22.82 35.90
N ILE A 25 9.98 -21.79 35.15
CA ILE A 25 8.56 -21.48 34.93
C ILE A 25 7.90 -22.55 34.05
N ILE A 26 8.59 -23.02 33.01
CA ILE A 26 8.09 -24.11 32.15
C ILE A 26 7.85 -25.37 32.98
N GLU A 27 8.84 -25.80 33.75
CA GLU A 27 8.76 -26.98 34.62
C GLU A 27 7.65 -26.84 35.66
N SER A 28 7.53 -25.67 36.30
CA SER A 28 6.47 -25.41 37.26
C SER A 28 5.07 -25.43 36.63
N ARG A 29 4.93 -25.03 35.37
CA ARG A 29 3.63 -25.00 34.66
C ARG A 29 3.26 -26.32 34.03
N MET A 30 4.25 -27.15 33.69
CA MET A 30 4.03 -28.54 33.29
C MET A 30 3.43 -29.40 34.41
N ALA A 31 3.52 -28.95 35.67
CA ALA A 31 2.88 -29.61 36.80
C ALA A 31 1.34 -29.46 36.83
N ALA A 32 0.76 -28.61 35.97
CA ALA A 32 -0.69 -28.50 35.86
C ALA A 32 -1.31 -29.80 35.32
N GLU A 33 -2.47 -30.19 35.86
CA GLU A 33 -3.11 -31.47 35.56
C GLU A 33 -3.56 -31.59 34.08
N SER A 34 -3.81 -30.46 33.42
CA SER A 34 -4.19 -30.39 32.01
C SER A 34 -3.93 -29.01 31.42
N ILE A 35 -4.01 -28.91 30.09
CA ILE A 35 -3.92 -27.63 29.37
C ILE A 35 -5.03 -26.66 29.78
N GLU A 36 -6.22 -27.16 30.07
CA GLU A 36 -7.35 -26.33 30.50
C GLU A 36 -7.08 -25.67 31.84
N VAL A 37 -6.49 -26.42 32.79
CA VAL A 37 -6.07 -25.88 34.09
C VAL A 37 -4.98 -24.81 33.90
N LEU A 38 -3.97 -25.08 33.06
CA LEU A 38 -2.92 -24.10 32.77
C LEU A 38 -3.47 -22.79 32.17
N LEU A 39 -4.38 -22.89 31.20
CA LEU A 39 -5.01 -21.71 30.60
C LEU A 39 -5.81 -20.92 31.64
N ASN A 40 -6.59 -21.61 32.48
CA ASN A 40 -7.35 -20.97 33.56
C ASN A 40 -6.43 -20.26 34.58
N GLU A 41 -5.29 -20.84 34.92
CA GLU A 41 -4.28 -20.19 35.78
C GLU A 41 -3.72 -18.91 35.15
N ILE A 42 -3.38 -18.94 33.86
CA ILE A 42 -2.86 -17.77 33.15
C ILE A 42 -3.93 -16.68 33.07
N LEU A 43 -5.18 -17.05 32.77
CA LEU A 43 -6.31 -16.12 32.74
C LEU A 43 -6.64 -15.53 34.12
N ALA A 44 -6.40 -16.27 35.20
CA ALA A 44 -6.56 -15.77 36.57
C ALA A 44 -5.36 -14.92 37.04
N SER A 45 -4.23 -14.94 36.32
CA SER A 45 -3.00 -14.27 36.74
C SER A 45 -3.14 -12.75 36.78
N ALA A 46 -2.47 -12.11 37.75
CA ALA A 46 -2.44 -10.65 37.86
C ALA A 46 -1.83 -9.97 36.61
N GLU A 47 -0.93 -10.66 35.90
CA GLU A 47 -0.36 -10.18 34.65
C GLU A 47 -1.42 -10.08 33.55
N TRP A 48 -2.20 -11.15 33.34
CA TRP A 48 -3.31 -11.14 32.40
C TRP A 48 -4.35 -10.08 32.78
N GLN A 49 -4.75 -10.03 34.05
CA GLN A 49 -5.72 -9.04 34.53
C GLN A 49 -5.25 -7.59 34.33
N ARG A 50 -3.95 -7.29 34.49
CA ARG A 50 -3.39 -5.97 34.18
C ARG A 50 -3.41 -5.64 32.69
N ARG A 51 -3.17 -6.62 31.81
CA ARG A 51 -3.31 -6.43 30.35
C ARG A 51 -4.75 -6.20 29.91
N GLN A 52 -5.72 -6.76 30.65
CA GLN A 52 -7.14 -6.57 30.39
C GLN A 52 -7.69 -5.25 30.95
N ARG A 53 -6.98 -4.58 31.87
CA ARG A 53 -7.39 -3.27 32.36
C ARG A 53 -7.06 -2.20 31.31
N PRO A 54 -8.03 -1.34 30.93
CA PRO A 54 -7.73 -0.18 30.12
C PRO A 54 -6.72 0.71 30.87
N PRO A 55 -5.77 1.36 30.17
CA PRO A 55 -4.90 2.34 30.79
C PRO A 55 -5.72 3.49 31.37
N GLU A 56 -5.41 3.90 32.60
CA GLU A 56 -6.02 5.06 33.23
C GLU A 56 -5.78 6.33 32.40
N THR A 57 -6.81 7.17 32.38
CA THR A 57 -6.94 8.37 31.55
C THR A 57 -5.82 9.38 31.78
N GLY A 58 -5.03 9.64 30.76
CA GLY A 58 -4.11 10.78 30.71
C GLY A 58 -3.27 10.77 29.43
N SER A 59 -3.72 11.55 28.43
CA SER A 59 -3.09 11.76 27.11
C SER A 59 -2.85 10.50 26.27
N ALA A 60 -3.55 10.39 25.13
CA ALA A 60 -3.36 9.28 24.20
C ALA A 60 -1.89 9.19 23.76
N PRO A 61 -1.30 7.99 23.69
CA PRO A 61 -0.02 7.78 23.04
C PRO A 61 -0.02 8.40 21.64
N PRO A 62 1.10 9.01 21.19
CA PRO A 62 1.17 9.62 19.87
C PRO A 62 0.82 8.60 18.78
N GLY A 63 -0.18 8.91 17.96
CA GLY A 63 -0.62 8.11 16.82
C GLY A 63 -1.96 7.37 16.98
N LEU A 64 -2.52 7.31 18.20
CA LEU A 64 -3.87 6.76 18.40
C LEU A 64 -4.96 7.79 18.15
N VAL A 65 -6.14 7.31 17.77
CA VAL A 65 -7.26 8.17 17.38
C VAL A 65 -7.79 9.03 18.54
N THR A 66 -7.88 10.34 18.33
CA THR A 66 -8.47 11.28 19.30
C THR A 66 -9.99 11.35 19.18
N ASP A 67 -10.67 11.86 20.20
CA ASP A 67 -12.14 12.03 20.14
C ASP A 67 -12.56 13.02 19.03
N GLU A 68 -11.74 14.04 18.77
CA GLU A 68 -11.91 14.96 17.63
C GLU A 68 -11.75 14.23 16.29
N GLU A 69 -10.75 13.35 16.15
CA GLU A 69 -10.57 12.55 14.94
C GLU A 69 -11.74 11.57 14.73
N VAL A 70 -12.28 10.99 15.81
CA VAL A 70 -13.50 10.15 15.72
C VAL A 70 -14.67 10.97 15.18
N ALA A 71 -14.92 12.15 15.75
CA ALA A 71 -15.99 13.04 15.30
C ALA A 71 -15.79 13.48 13.84
N ALA A 72 -14.56 13.83 13.46
CA ALA A 72 -14.22 14.23 12.10
C ALA A 72 -14.41 13.10 11.08
N ILE A 73 -13.99 11.87 11.41
CA ILE A 73 -14.12 10.71 10.53
C ILE A 73 -15.58 10.32 10.34
N TYR A 74 -16.38 10.30 11.40
CA TYR A 74 -17.82 10.04 11.30
C TYR A 74 -18.53 11.15 10.51
N GLY A 75 -18.19 12.41 10.76
CA GLY A 75 -18.72 13.54 10.00
C GLY A 75 -18.40 13.43 8.51
N ALA A 76 -17.16 13.10 8.16
CA ALA A 76 -16.72 12.99 6.77
C ALA A 76 -17.30 11.78 6.04
N LEU A 77 -17.36 10.61 6.69
CA LEU A 77 -17.76 9.36 6.03
C LEU A 77 -19.26 9.06 6.13
N LEU A 78 -19.91 9.48 7.21
CA LEU A 78 -21.32 9.18 7.50
C LEU A 78 -22.20 10.43 7.55
N GLY A 79 -21.64 11.63 7.52
CA GLY A 79 -22.40 12.88 7.51
C GLY A 79 -23.00 13.26 8.86
N ARG A 80 -22.51 12.68 9.96
CA ARG A 80 -23.04 12.87 11.32
C ARG A 80 -21.98 12.64 12.38
N ALA A 81 -22.20 13.11 13.61
CA ALA A 81 -21.37 12.76 14.76
C ALA A 81 -21.62 11.29 15.19
N PRO A 82 -20.66 10.63 15.88
CA PRO A 82 -20.88 9.30 16.46
C PRO A 82 -21.99 9.35 17.51
N GLU A 83 -22.86 8.34 17.52
CA GLU A 83 -23.98 8.23 18.49
C GLU A 83 -23.51 7.91 19.92
N ASP A 84 -22.43 7.12 20.04
CA ASP A 84 -21.87 6.72 21.33
C ASP A 84 -20.64 7.60 21.65
N VAL A 85 -20.78 8.45 22.68
CA VAL A 85 -19.72 9.34 23.16
C VAL A 85 -18.50 8.54 23.68
N GLY A 86 -18.68 7.26 24.03
CA GLY A 86 -17.62 6.34 24.47
C GLY A 86 -16.84 5.66 23.33
N LEU A 87 -17.16 5.93 22.06
CA LEU A 87 -16.48 5.31 20.91
C LEU A 87 -14.98 5.63 20.85
N GLY A 88 -14.59 6.88 21.13
CA GLY A 88 -13.18 7.28 21.07
C GLY A 88 -12.29 6.52 22.06
N PRO A 89 -12.63 6.43 23.36
CA PRO A 89 -11.93 5.58 24.31
C PRO A 89 -11.85 4.10 23.87
N ARG A 90 -12.93 3.55 23.29
CA ARG A 90 -12.96 2.16 22.80
C ARG A 90 -12.02 1.93 21.63
N PHE A 91 -11.96 2.85 20.67
CA PHE A 91 -11.04 2.76 19.55
C PHE A 91 -9.57 2.91 19.98
N ARG A 92 -9.30 3.78 20.96
CA ARG A 92 -7.97 3.88 21.57
C ARG A 92 -7.59 2.60 22.31
N ALA A 93 -8.51 2.00 23.06
CA ALA A 93 -8.28 0.71 23.72
C ALA A 93 -7.99 -0.42 22.71
N ALA A 94 -8.59 -0.34 21.52
CA ALA A 94 -8.28 -1.21 20.39
C ALA A 94 -7.02 -0.80 19.60
N THR A 95 -6.23 0.15 20.11
CA THR A 95 -4.99 0.66 19.50
C THR A 95 -5.18 1.19 18.07
N MET A 96 -6.37 1.70 17.75
CA MET A 96 -6.67 2.20 16.40
C MET A 96 -6.08 3.59 16.18
N THR A 97 -5.40 3.75 15.05
CA THR A 97 -5.06 5.08 14.52
C THR A 97 -6.26 5.71 13.80
N ALA A 98 -6.18 7.00 13.45
CA ALA A 98 -7.18 7.65 12.61
C ALA A 98 -7.40 6.92 11.26
N VAL A 99 -6.33 6.38 10.68
CA VAL A 99 -6.41 5.59 9.44
C VAL A 99 -7.15 4.28 9.69
N ASP A 100 -6.87 3.59 10.80
CA ASP A 100 -7.57 2.36 11.14
C ASP A 100 -9.06 2.61 11.39
N LEU A 101 -9.41 3.70 12.06
CA LEU A 101 -10.79 4.10 12.28
C LEU A 101 -11.50 4.44 10.97
N MET A 102 -10.88 5.23 10.10
CA MET A 102 -11.43 5.54 8.77
C MET A 102 -11.74 4.25 8.00
N LEU A 103 -10.79 3.32 7.99
CA LEU A 103 -10.94 2.04 7.31
C LEU A 103 -11.98 1.13 7.99
N PHE A 104 -12.14 1.22 9.31
CA PHE A 104 -13.20 0.52 10.06
C PHE A 104 -14.58 1.04 9.70
N VAL A 105 -14.78 2.37 9.70
CA VAL A 105 -16.04 3.01 9.32
C VAL A 105 -16.39 2.70 7.86
N MET A 106 -15.43 2.80 6.93
CA MET A 106 -15.65 2.44 5.53
C MET A 106 -16.06 0.97 5.30
N ARG A 107 -15.78 0.09 6.27
CA ARG A 107 -16.17 -1.32 6.23
C ARG A 107 -17.54 -1.59 6.86
N SER A 108 -18.10 -0.65 7.62
CA SER A 108 -19.34 -0.84 8.37
C SER A 108 -20.53 -1.04 7.42
N PRO A 109 -21.55 -1.83 7.82
CA PRO A 109 -22.79 -1.95 7.05
C PRO A 109 -23.45 -0.59 6.80
N GLU A 110 -23.37 0.30 7.78
CA GLU A 110 -23.90 1.65 7.70
C GLU A 110 -23.27 2.44 6.56
N PHE A 111 -21.93 2.47 6.49
CA PHE A 111 -21.23 3.13 5.40
C PHE A 111 -21.62 2.49 4.07
N LYS A 112 -21.50 1.17 3.92
CA LYS A 112 -21.79 0.46 2.66
C LYS A 112 -23.22 0.65 2.16
N ASN A 113 -24.19 0.69 3.05
CA ASN A 113 -25.62 0.80 2.70
C ASN A 113 -26.06 2.23 2.42
N GLY A 114 -25.37 3.22 3.02
CA GLY A 114 -25.62 4.65 2.85
C GLY A 114 -24.55 5.32 1.98
N ALA A 115 -23.61 6.02 2.63
CA ALA A 115 -22.63 6.89 1.99
C ALA A 115 -21.73 6.13 0.98
N GLY A 116 -21.38 4.88 1.25
CA GLY A 116 -20.60 3.95 0.43
C GLY A 116 -21.15 3.73 -0.98
N LYS A 117 -22.47 3.82 -1.19
CA LYS A 117 -23.07 3.78 -2.54
C LYS A 117 -22.72 5.01 -3.37
N ARG A 118 -22.48 6.17 -2.73
CA ARG A 118 -21.98 7.38 -3.39
C ARG A 118 -20.51 7.22 -3.77
N PHE A 119 -19.71 6.52 -2.95
CA PHE A 119 -18.29 6.24 -3.22
C PHE A 119 -18.05 5.09 -4.21
N SER A 120 -19.00 4.17 -4.37
CA SER A 120 -18.88 2.99 -5.25
C SER A 120 -19.48 3.21 -6.63
N ARG A 121 -20.18 4.32 -6.87
CA ARG A 121 -20.54 4.72 -8.24
C ARG A 121 -19.28 5.28 -8.88
N PRO A 122 -18.65 4.60 -9.86
CA PRO A 122 -17.71 5.30 -10.69
C PRO A 122 -18.49 6.46 -11.31
N THR A 123 -18.01 7.69 -11.11
CA THR A 123 -18.33 8.76 -12.04
C THR A 123 -17.81 8.25 -13.37
N ALA A 124 -18.70 7.70 -14.20
CA ALA A 124 -18.36 7.40 -15.57
C ALA A 124 -17.76 8.69 -16.12
N PRO A 125 -16.55 8.68 -16.69
CA PRO A 125 -16.11 9.84 -17.45
C PRO A 125 -17.24 10.17 -18.42
N ASP A 126 -17.66 11.43 -18.45
CA ASP A 126 -18.63 11.91 -19.44
C ASP A 126 -18.27 11.25 -20.75
N ALA A 127 -19.22 10.48 -21.27
CA ALA A 127 -19.03 9.74 -22.50
C ALA A 127 -18.66 10.79 -23.55
N ALA A 128 -17.38 10.83 -23.91
CA ALA A 128 -16.99 11.31 -25.21
C ALA A 128 -17.65 10.34 -26.19
N GLU A 129 -18.86 10.70 -26.61
CA GLU A 129 -19.51 10.12 -27.77
C GLU A 129 -18.49 10.16 -28.92
N ASP A 130 -18.32 9.02 -29.59
CA ASP A 130 -17.47 8.77 -30.76
C ASP A 130 -16.00 8.31 -30.60
N ALA A 131 -15.60 7.74 -29.45
CA ALA A 131 -14.44 6.84 -29.47
C ALA A 131 -14.87 5.42 -29.95
N PRO A 132 -14.47 4.95 -31.15
CA PRO A 132 -14.86 3.63 -31.62
C PRO A 132 -14.37 2.56 -30.65
N GLN A 133 -15.28 1.68 -30.22
CA GLN A 133 -14.90 0.45 -29.51
C GLN A 133 -13.81 -0.26 -30.33
N PRO A 134 -12.65 -0.59 -29.74
CA PRO A 134 -11.62 -1.27 -30.49
C PRO A 134 -12.19 -2.61 -30.95
N ALA A 135 -12.28 -2.77 -32.28
CA ALA A 135 -12.69 -3.98 -32.94
C ALA A 135 -11.98 -5.17 -32.27
N GLY A 136 -12.78 -6.18 -31.89
CA GLY A 136 -12.33 -7.34 -31.13
C GLY A 136 -10.95 -7.79 -31.57
N HIS A 137 -10.00 -7.79 -30.63
CA HIS A 137 -8.64 -8.23 -30.90
C HIS A 137 -8.68 -9.65 -31.46
N GLY A 138 -8.52 -9.76 -32.78
CA GLY A 138 -8.31 -11.03 -33.45
C GLY A 138 -7.22 -11.79 -32.70
N ALA A 139 -7.45 -13.06 -32.42
CA ALA A 139 -6.56 -13.91 -31.65
C ALA A 139 -5.21 -14.04 -32.37
N LEU A 140 -4.31 -13.06 -32.18
CA LEU A 140 -2.88 -13.22 -32.41
C LEU A 140 -2.45 -14.33 -31.45
N ARG A 141 -2.38 -15.58 -31.91
CA ARG A 141 -1.82 -16.68 -31.12
C ARG A 141 -0.49 -16.19 -30.56
N LEU A 142 -0.36 -16.15 -29.23
CA LEU A 142 0.98 -16.06 -28.64
C LEU A 142 1.78 -17.19 -29.28
N PRO A 143 3.03 -16.98 -29.72
CA PRO A 143 3.83 -18.05 -30.32
C PRO A 143 4.08 -19.24 -29.37
N PHE A 144 3.61 -19.17 -28.11
CA PHE A 144 3.81 -20.19 -27.10
C PHE A 144 2.55 -20.40 -26.25
N SER A 145 2.24 -21.67 -26.02
CA SER A 145 1.46 -22.19 -24.89
C SER A 145 2.22 -21.95 -23.58
N LEU A 146 2.44 -20.68 -23.22
CA LEU A 146 3.09 -20.31 -21.97
C LEU A 146 2.15 -20.65 -20.81
N GLU A 147 2.54 -21.62 -20.00
CA GLU A 147 1.91 -21.84 -18.70
C GLU A 147 2.42 -20.75 -17.74
N PRO A 148 1.57 -19.84 -17.22
CA PRO A 148 2.02 -18.73 -16.38
C PRO A 148 2.86 -19.19 -15.18
N ARG A 149 2.55 -20.35 -14.61
CA ARG A 149 3.29 -20.94 -13.48
C ARG A 149 4.78 -21.23 -13.75
N LEU A 150 5.21 -21.31 -15.01
CA LEU A 150 6.58 -21.66 -15.40
C LEU A 150 7.47 -20.43 -15.63
N VAL A 151 6.93 -19.22 -15.52
CA VAL A 151 7.68 -17.97 -15.72
C VAL A 151 7.59 -17.10 -14.46
N PRO A 152 8.47 -16.09 -14.28
CA PRO A 152 8.38 -15.19 -13.12
C PRO A 152 7.04 -14.47 -13.02
N LEU A 153 6.58 -14.20 -11.80
CA LEU A 153 5.41 -13.36 -11.53
C LEU A 153 5.86 -11.90 -11.46
N TYR A 154 5.26 -11.05 -12.27
CA TYR A 154 5.55 -9.62 -12.29
C TYR A 154 4.59 -8.88 -11.38
N HIS A 155 5.10 -7.92 -10.62
CA HIS A 155 4.33 -7.02 -9.77
C HIS A 155 4.57 -5.58 -10.21
N PHE A 156 3.60 -4.95 -10.86
CA PHE A 156 3.70 -3.52 -11.13
C PHE A 156 3.16 -2.73 -9.94
N LEU A 157 4.11 -2.21 -9.14
CA LEU A 157 3.85 -1.38 -7.98
C LEU A 157 3.42 0.01 -8.46
N HIS A 158 2.11 0.20 -8.61
CA HIS A 158 1.57 1.45 -9.14
C HIS A 158 1.66 2.55 -8.07
N ILE A 159 2.61 3.45 -8.27
CA ILE A 159 2.78 4.64 -7.44
C ILE A 159 1.88 5.75 -7.98
N PRO A 160 1.08 6.44 -7.13
CA PRO A 160 0.26 7.56 -7.59
C PRO A 160 1.11 8.62 -8.30
N LYS A 161 0.58 9.10 -9.44
CA LYS A 161 1.12 10.20 -10.25
C LYS A 161 2.47 9.92 -10.92
N THR A 162 2.78 8.65 -11.21
CA THR A 162 3.97 8.22 -11.97
C THR A 162 3.62 7.56 -13.32
N ALA A 163 2.56 8.05 -13.97
CA ALA A 163 2.05 7.58 -15.27
C ALA A 163 1.47 6.14 -15.27
N GLY A 164 0.97 5.65 -14.13
CA GLY A 164 0.38 4.32 -14.04
C GLY A 164 -0.82 4.08 -14.98
N THR A 165 -1.66 5.07 -15.25
CA THR A 165 -2.76 4.93 -16.23
C THR A 165 -2.27 4.60 -17.64
N SER A 166 -1.19 5.26 -18.08
CA SER A 166 -0.54 4.97 -19.35
C SER A 166 0.07 3.57 -19.37
N LEU A 167 0.77 3.20 -18.30
CA LEU A 167 1.43 1.90 -18.17
C LEU A 167 0.45 0.74 -18.07
N ASN A 168 -0.71 0.92 -17.44
CA ASN A 168 -1.76 -0.10 -17.40
C ASN A 168 -2.20 -0.47 -18.83
N ARG A 169 -2.41 0.53 -19.71
CA ARG A 169 -2.74 0.25 -21.13
C ARG A 169 -1.59 -0.41 -21.90
N VAL A 170 -0.34 -0.09 -21.55
CA VAL A 170 0.83 -0.78 -22.10
C VAL A 170 0.84 -2.24 -21.67
N PHE A 171 0.62 -2.50 -20.39
CA PHE A 171 0.63 -3.85 -19.84
C PHE A 171 -0.55 -4.70 -20.31
N ASP A 172 -1.74 -4.12 -20.50
CA ASP A 172 -2.86 -4.81 -21.16
C ASP A 172 -2.46 -5.30 -22.56
N ARG A 173 -1.63 -4.54 -23.29
CA ARG A 173 -1.14 -4.97 -24.62
C ARG A 173 -0.03 -6.02 -24.53
N MET A 174 0.91 -5.85 -23.60
CA MET A 174 2.07 -6.74 -23.44
C MET A 174 1.67 -8.10 -22.84
N PHE A 175 0.86 -8.08 -21.78
CA PHE A 175 0.48 -9.25 -20.98
C PHE A 175 -0.95 -9.75 -21.27
N ARG A 176 -1.77 -8.98 -22.01
CA ARG A 176 -3.13 -9.37 -22.42
C ARG A 176 -4.03 -9.68 -21.24
N SER A 177 -4.84 -10.74 -21.33
CA SER A 177 -5.75 -11.19 -20.27
C SER A 177 -5.04 -11.80 -19.06
N LEU A 178 -3.70 -11.77 -19.00
CA LEU A 178 -2.90 -12.31 -17.89
C LEU A 178 -2.50 -11.21 -16.89
N VAL A 179 -3.23 -10.09 -16.87
CA VAL A 179 -3.07 -8.98 -15.92
C VAL A 179 -4.16 -9.05 -14.85
N CYS A 180 -3.77 -8.95 -13.58
CA CYS A 180 -4.67 -8.78 -12.46
C CYS A 180 -4.56 -7.36 -11.91
N TYR A 181 -5.68 -6.63 -11.93
CA TYR A 181 -5.84 -5.35 -11.25
C TYR A 181 -6.45 -5.56 -9.87
N THR A 182 -5.81 -5.06 -8.82
CA THR A 182 -6.28 -5.31 -7.46
C THR A 182 -5.86 -4.22 -6.47
N SER A 183 -6.45 -4.26 -5.29
CA SER A 183 -6.02 -3.46 -4.14
C SER A 183 -5.20 -4.33 -3.16
N PRO A 184 -4.36 -3.74 -2.30
CA PRO A 184 -3.58 -4.51 -1.31
C PRO A 184 -4.40 -5.48 -0.47
N ARG A 185 -5.59 -5.06 -0.04
CA ARG A 185 -6.48 -5.86 0.84
C ARG A 185 -7.17 -6.98 0.09
N GLU A 186 -7.63 -6.69 -1.12
CA GLU A 186 -8.26 -7.69 -1.98
C GLU A 186 -7.25 -8.76 -2.36
N LEU A 187 -6.02 -8.39 -2.73
CA LEU A 187 -4.98 -9.35 -3.06
C LEU A 187 -4.68 -10.30 -1.89
N VAL A 188 -4.49 -9.77 -0.67
CA VAL A 188 -4.29 -10.60 0.54
C VAL A 188 -5.46 -11.55 0.76
N LYS A 189 -6.70 -11.04 0.64
CA LYS A 189 -7.90 -11.88 0.82
C LYS A 189 -7.94 -12.99 -0.22
N VAL A 190 -7.79 -12.67 -1.51
CA VAL A 190 -7.93 -13.64 -2.59
C VAL A 190 -6.82 -14.68 -2.57
N VAL A 191 -5.57 -14.29 -2.31
CA VAL A 191 -4.45 -15.24 -2.23
C VAL A 191 -4.56 -16.17 -1.04
N ARG A 192 -5.11 -15.69 0.09
CA ARG A 192 -5.43 -16.54 1.24
C ARG A 192 -6.52 -17.56 0.92
N ASP A 193 -7.55 -17.13 0.20
CA ASP A 193 -8.72 -17.96 -0.10
C ASP A 193 -8.47 -18.89 -1.31
N ASP A 194 -7.49 -18.59 -2.17
CA ASP A 194 -7.14 -19.34 -3.37
C ASP A 194 -5.62 -19.36 -3.62
N HIS A 195 -4.97 -20.45 -3.20
CA HIS A 195 -3.53 -20.66 -3.37
C HIS A 195 -3.09 -20.79 -4.84
N ALA A 196 -4.01 -21.10 -5.77
CA ALA A 196 -3.72 -21.18 -7.20
C ALA A 196 -3.91 -19.84 -7.91
N PHE A 197 -4.27 -18.77 -7.19
CA PHE A 197 -4.57 -17.45 -7.76
C PHE A 197 -3.47 -16.95 -8.71
N PHE A 198 -2.21 -17.02 -8.28
CA PHE A 198 -1.07 -16.54 -9.06
C PHE A 198 -0.74 -17.42 -10.29
N HIS A 199 -1.32 -18.61 -10.43
CA HIS A 199 -1.12 -19.43 -11.63
C HIS A 199 -1.91 -18.91 -12.84
N ARG A 200 -2.86 -18.00 -12.62
CA ARG A 200 -3.72 -17.44 -13.68
C ARG A 200 -3.17 -16.17 -14.31
N TYR A 201 -2.18 -15.54 -13.69
CA TYR A 201 -1.69 -14.22 -14.07
C TYR A 201 -0.19 -14.20 -14.28
N LEU A 202 0.27 -13.34 -15.18
CA LEU A 202 1.67 -13.01 -15.35
C LEU A 202 2.02 -11.71 -14.64
N LEU A 203 1.08 -10.77 -14.61
CA LEU A 203 1.26 -9.47 -13.99
C LEU A 203 0.17 -9.22 -12.95
N VAL A 204 0.57 -8.78 -11.76
CA VAL A 204 -0.32 -8.23 -10.74
C VAL A 204 -0.01 -6.75 -10.62
N THR A 205 -1.04 -5.91 -10.62
CA THR A 205 -0.86 -4.46 -10.53
C THR A 205 -1.92 -3.81 -9.65
N GLY A 206 -1.48 -2.76 -8.95
CA GLY A 206 -2.29 -1.99 -8.04
C GLY A 206 -1.42 -1.08 -7.19
N HIS A 207 -2.07 -0.33 -6.29
CA HIS A 207 -1.38 0.46 -5.26
C HIS A 207 -0.86 -0.45 -4.13
N ILE A 208 -0.05 -1.43 -4.52
CA ILE A 208 0.55 -2.45 -3.67
C ILE A 208 2.00 -2.05 -3.42
N ASP A 209 2.45 -2.23 -2.18
CA ASP A 209 3.86 -2.08 -1.83
C ASP A 209 4.58 -3.44 -1.83
N VAL A 210 5.90 -3.40 -1.87
CA VAL A 210 6.75 -4.60 -1.89
C VAL A 210 6.67 -5.44 -0.60
N THR A 211 6.12 -4.88 0.48
CA THR A 211 5.97 -5.56 1.77
C THR A 211 4.63 -6.27 1.90
N ASN A 212 3.77 -6.20 0.88
CA ASN A 212 2.50 -6.88 0.88
C ASN A 212 2.68 -8.39 1.04
N ALA A 213 2.10 -8.96 2.10
CA ALA A 213 2.22 -10.37 2.44
C ALA A 213 1.77 -11.32 1.33
N ALA A 214 0.85 -10.88 0.47
CA ALA A 214 0.40 -11.69 -0.65
C ALA A 214 1.47 -11.85 -1.74
N ALA A 215 2.34 -10.85 -1.95
CA ALA A 215 3.47 -10.97 -2.87
C ALA A 215 4.48 -12.01 -2.36
N ALA A 216 4.69 -12.07 -1.04
CA ALA A 216 5.55 -13.08 -0.40
C ALA A 216 4.96 -14.50 -0.44
N ALA A 217 3.64 -14.64 -0.58
CA ALA A 217 2.97 -15.93 -0.69
C ALA A 217 3.06 -16.55 -2.10
N ALA A 218 3.56 -15.83 -3.10
CA ALA A 218 3.76 -16.36 -4.43
C ALA A 218 4.93 -17.37 -4.45
N VAL A 219 4.67 -18.59 -4.93
CA VAL A 219 5.68 -19.66 -5.07
C VAL A 219 6.67 -19.39 -6.21
N ARG A 220 6.31 -18.49 -7.13
CA ARG A 220 7.11 -18.13 -8.30
C ARG A 220 8.13 -17.04 -7.94
N ASP A 221 9.22 -17.00 -8.70
CA ASP A 221 10.14 -15.86 -8.65
C ASP A 221 9.37 -14.56 -8.91
N ASN A 222 9.56 -13.58 -8.03
CA ASN A 222 8.88 -12.30 -8.10
C ASN A 222 9.79 -11.24 -8.73
N VAL A 223 9.26 -10.50 -9.69
CA VAL A 223 9.94 -9.38 -10.34
C VAL A 223 9.10 -8.12 -10.15
N PHE A 224 9.69 -7.12 -9.51
CA PHE A 224 8.99 -5.88 -9.19
C PHE A 224 9.24 -4.82 -10.25
N LEU A 225 8.15 -4.33 -10.86
CA LEU A 225 8.15 -3.28 -11.85
C LEU A 225 7.69 -1.98 -11.16
N ALA A 226 8.42 -0.89 -11.33
CA ALA A 226 7.96 0.40 -10.84
C ALA A 226 8.53 1.56 -11.66
N VAL A 227 7.77 2.65 -11.72
CA VAL A 227 8.20 3.90 -12.35
C VAL A 227 8.23 5.00 -11.32
N PHE A 228 9.39 5.64 -11.22
CA PHE A 228 9.63 6.78 -10.36
C PHE A 228 9.35 8.09 -11.11
N ARG A 229 8.95 9.11 -10.38
CA ARG A 229 8.91 10.49 -10.87
C ARG A 229 9.75 11.37 -9.97
N ASP A 230 10.19 12.52 -10.47
CA ASP A 230 10.74 13.57 -9.61
C ASP A 230 9.81 13.80 -8.39
N PRO A 231 10.32 13.69 -7.14
CA PRO A 231 9.50 13.68 -5.94
C PRO A 231 8.70 14.97 -5.75
N VAL A 232 9.28 16.11 -6.15
CA VAL A 232 8.64 17.42 -6.07
C VAL A 232 7.49 17.50 -7.07
N LYS A 233 7.75 17.25 -8.36
CA LYS A 233 6.72 17.24 -9.42
C LYS A 233 5.61 16.25 -9.14
N ARG A 234 5.94 15.09 -8.56
CA ARG A 234 4.96 14.08 -8.11
C ARG A 234 4.08 14.64 -7.00
N THR A 235 4.67 15.26 -5.99
CA THR A 235 3.95 15.84 -4.83
C THR A 235 2.99 16.94 -5.26
N VAL A 236 3.44 17.88 -6.10
CA VAL A 236 2.60 18.93 -6.68
C VAL A 236 1.43 18.32 -7.45
N SER A 237 1.72 17.37 -8.35
CA SER A 237 0.69 16.70 -9.15
C SER A 237 -0.31 15.90 -8.31
N LEU A 238 0.10 15.39 -7.15
CA LEU A 238 -0.77 14.69 -6.21
C LEU A 238 -1.63 15.68 -5.43
N TYR A 239 -1.06 16.80 -4.96
CA TYR A 239 -1.81 17.87 -4.29
C TYR A 239 -2.94 18.40 -5.18
N ASP A 240 -2.63 18.79 -6.42
CA ASP A 240 -3.63 19.31 -7.36
C ASP A 240 -4.73 18.27 -7.62
N TYR A 241 -4.35 17.01 -7.78
CA TYR A 241 -5.29 15.90 -7.95
C TYR A 241 -6.23 15.75 -6.74
N ILE A 242 -5.70 15.75 -5.52
CA ILE A 242 -6.51 15.60 -4.30
C ILE A 242 -7.47 16.78 -4.13
N ARG A 243 -7.04 18.01 -4.42
CA ARG A 243 -7.93 19.18 -4.37
C ARG A 243 -9.03 19.13 -5.42
N ALA A 244 -8.75 18.63 -6.62
CA ALA A 244 -9.76 18.47 -7.67
C ALA A 244 -10.72 17.28 -7.46
N THR A 245 -10.31 16.28 -6.67
CA THR A 245 -11.04 15.01 -6.51
C THR A 245 -11.80 15.01 -5.19
N THR A 246 -13.07 15.43 -5.21
CA THR A 246 -13.87 15.68 -4.00
C THR A 246 -14.14 14.43 -3.15
N ASP A 247 -14.08 13.25 -3.75
CA ASP A 247 -14.21 11.94 -3.11
C ASP A 247 -12.87 11.36 -2.61
N HIS A 248 -11.74 12.03 -2.86
CA HIS A 248 -10.45 11.57 -2.35
C HIS A 248 -10.41 11.66 -0.81
N PRO A 249 -9.90 10.64 -0.09
CA PRO A 249 -9.91 10.62 1.38
C PRO A 249 -9.25 11.85 2.04
N LEU A 250 -8.22 12.40 1.38
CA LEU A 250 -7.50 13.59 1.85
C LEU A 250 -8.08 14.93 1.36
N HIS A 251 -9.12 14.93 0.52
CA HIS A 251 -9.66 16.15 -0.07
C HIS A 251 -10.13 17.13 1.00
N VAL A 252 -10.98 16.67 1.93
CA VAL A 252 -11.50 17.50 3.03
C VAL A 252 -10.37 18.11 3.86
N ALA A 253 -9.31 17.33 4.10
CA ALA A 253 -8.19 17.74 4.94
C ALA A 253 -7.30 18.82 4.31
N ILE A 254 -7.25 18.93 2.97
CA ILE A 254 -6.30 19.84 2.30
C ILE A 254 -6.93 20.83 1.31
N ARG A 255 -8.23 20.75 1.00
CA ARG A 255 -8.86 21.55 -0.07
C ARG A 255 -8.75 23.07 0.11
N GLY A 256 -8.70 23.55 1.35
CA GLY A 256 -8.59 24.97 1.70
C GLY A 256 -7.20 25.41 2.15
N LEU A 257 -6.20 24.52 2.04
CA LEU A 257 -4.82 24.81 2.41
C LEU A 257 -4.00 25.04 1.14
N THR A 258 -3.00 25.92 1.20
CA THR A 258 -1.96 25.97 0.16
C THR A 258 -1.11 24.68 0.16
N LEU A 259 -0.25 24.49 -0.85
CA LEU A 259 0.66 23.35 -0.93
C LEU A 259 1.60 23.33 0.28
N GLY A 260 2.17 24.47 0.68
CA GLY A 260 3.08 24.56 1.81
C GLY A 260 2.38 24.37 3.15
N GLU A 261 1.14 24.85 3.30
CA GLU A 261 0.29 24.58 4.47
C GLU A 261 -0.10 23.11 4.56
N ALA A 262 -0.58 22.51 3.48
CA ALA A 262 -0.91 21.08 3.44
C ALA A 262 0.33 20.23 3.73
N PHE A 263 1.48 20.56 3.15
CA PHE A 263 2.72 19.84 3.38
C PHE A 263 3.24 19.98 4.81
N ARG A 264 3.05 21.11 5.50
CA ARG A 264 3.50 21.27 6.89
C ARG A 264 2.49 20.75 7.91
N GLY A 265 1.21 21.01 7.69
CA GLY A 265 0.12 20.77 8.63
C GLY A 265 -0.59 19.42 8.49
N SER A 266 -0.55 18.76 7.33
CA SER A 266 -1.24 17.48 7.11
C SER A 266 -0.27 16.29 7.16
N ALA A 267 -0.20 15.63 8.32
CA ALA A 267 0.60 14.41 8.47
C ALA A 267 0.22 13.29 7.46
N PRO A 268 -1.08 13.03 7.16
CA PRO A 268 -1.45 12.07 6.11
C PRO A 268 -0.95 12.46 4.71
N PHE A 269 -0.99 13.75 4.35
CA PHE A 269 -0.48 14.21 3.06
C PHE A 269 1.04 14.06 2.97
N ARG A 270 1.78 14.41 4.04
CA ARG A 270 3.23 14.14 4.12
C ARG A 270 3.56 12.66 3.99
N HIS A 271 2.77 11.79 4.61
CA HIS A 271 2.97 10.35 4.56
C HIS A 271 2.82 9.80 3.12
N VAL A 272 1.97 10.36 2.26
CA VAL A 272 1.84 9.88 0.87
C VAL A 272 2.77 10.56 -0.13
N THR A 273 3.55 11.56 0.33
CA THR A 273 4.45 12.38 -0.50
C THR A 273 5.93 12.12 -0.19
N VAL A 274 6.36 12.33 1.06
CA VAL A 274 7.78 12.30 1.46
C VAL A 274 8.37 10.90 1.33
N ASN A 275 9.35 10.71 0.45
CA ASN A 275 10.02 9.42 0.18
C ASN A 275 9.04 8.25 -0.04
N ALA A 276 7.84 8.54 -0.52
CA ALA A 276 6.77 7.55 -0.62
C ALA A 276 7.03 6.51 -1.72
N GLN A 277 7.79 6.87 -2.75
CA GLN A 277 8.16 5.96 -3.84
C GLN A 277 9.15 4.93 -3.31
N LEU A 278 10.14 5.35 -2.52
CA LEU A 278 11.07 4.44 -1.86
C LEU A 278 10.34 3.46 -0.92
N ARG A 279 9.43 3.95 -0.06
CA ARG A 279 8.64 3.06 0.82
C ARG A 279 7.85 2.03 0.04
N THR A 280 7.19 2.46 -1.04
CA THR A 280 6.36 1.56 -1.85
C THR A 280 7.20 0.47 -2.51
N VAL A 281 8.35 0.83 -3.08
CA VAL A 281 9.17 -0.09 -3.89
C VAL A 281 10.11 -0.94 -3.05
N PHE A 282 10.63 -0.42 -1.94
CA PHE A 282 11.67 -1.09 -1.15
C PHE A 282 11.22 -1.46 0.27
N GLY A 283 10.06 -0.98 0.73
CA GLY A 283 9.59 -1.18 2.10
C GLY A 283 10.30 -0.29 3.13
N GLY A 284 11.14 0.64 2.67
CA GLY A 284 12.03 1.44 3.50
C GLY A 284 12.45 2.73 2.81
N THR A 285 13.16 3.60 3.53
CA THR A 285 13.68 4.87 2.97
C THR A 285 15.16 5.07 3.21
N ALA A 286 15.78 4.24 4.04
CA ALA A 286 17.21 4.32 4.26
C ALA A 286 17.94 3.74 3.04
N MET A 287 19.02 4.39 2.60
CA MET A 287 19.76 3.93 1.41
C MET A 287 20.49 2.59 1.63
N ARG A 288 20.62 2.15 2.88
CA ARG A 288 21.04 0.78 3.21
C ARG A 288 19.95 -0.22 2.83
N GLU A 289 18.72 0.00 3.30
CA GLU A 289 17.55 -0.86 3.00
C GLU A 289 17.28 -0.96 1.50
N VAL A 290 17.38 0.16 0.78
CA VAL A 290 17.21 0.17 -0.69
C VAL A 290 18.27 -0.68 -1.38
N ARG A 291 19.54 -0.62 -0.93
CA ARG A 291 20.62 -1.44 -1.49
C ARG A 291 20.41 -2.93 -1.20
N GLU A 292 20.08 -3.26 0.04
CA GLU A 292 19.76 -4.63 0.44
C GLU A 292 18.57 -5.19 -0.37
N ALA A 293 17.53 -4.38 -0.59
CA ALA A 293 16.39 -4.74 -1.41
C ALA A 293 16.81 -5.01 -2.87
N LEU A 294 17.60 -4.12 -3.48
CA LEU A 294 18.08 -4.27 -4.86
C LEU A 294 19.00 -5.49 -5.06
N GLN A 295 19.71 -5.93 -4.02
CA GLN A 295 20.55 -7.12 -4.05
C GLN A 295 19.74 -8.42 -3.89
N SER A 296 18.68 -8.37 -3.08
CA SER A 296 17.89 -9.56 -2.71
C SER A 296 16.70 -9.84 -3.61
N ARG A 297 16.29 -8.88 -4.45
CA ARG A 297 15.09 -9.00 -5.29
C ARG A 297 15.35 -8.54 -6.72
N SER A 298 14.57 -9.08 -7.64
CA SER A 298 14.58 -8.69 -9.04
C SER A 298 13.68 -7.49 -9.26
N TYR A 299 14.22 -6.45 -9.91
CA TYR A 299 13.46 -5.26 -10.27
C TYR A 299 13.65 -4.89 -11.74
N VAL A 300 12.63 -4.25 -12.31
CA VAL A 300 12.80 -3.36 -13.46
C VAL A 300 12.24 -2.00 -13.06
N LEU A 301 13.11 -1.00 -12.95
CA LEU A 301 12.78 0.34 -12.48
C LEU A 301 13.01 1.36 -13.61
N GLY A 302 12.13 2.34 -13.71
CA GLY A 302 12.24 3.40 -14.71
C GLY A 302 11.81 4.76 -14.20
N ARG A 303 11.74 5.73 -15.12
CA ARG A 303 11.31 7.10 -14.84
C ARG A 303 10.08 7.49 -15.65
N ALA A 304 9.21 8.29 -15.06
CA ALA A 304 7.97 8.76 -15.68
C ALA A 304 8.21 9.71 -16.86
N ASP A 305 9.38 10.34 -16.94
CA ASP A 305 9.80 11.18 -18.07
C ASP A 305 10.66 10.41 -19.11
N ALA A 306 10.87 9.10 -18.90
CA ALA A 306 11.54 8.18 -19.81
C ALA A 306 10.76 6.84 -19.89
N LEU A 307 9.44 6.93 -20.10
CA LEU A 307 8.55 5.76 -20.10
C LEU A 307 8.88 4.79 -21.23
N GLU A 308 9.29 5.31 -22.38
CA GLU A 308 9.70 4.54 -23.54
C GLU A 308 10.85 3.61 -23.19
N ASP A 309 11.90 4.14 -22.56
CA ASP A 309 13.06 3.35 -22.11
C ASP A 309 12.67 2.30 -21.07
N PHE A 310 11.74 2.65 -20.17
CA PHE A 310 11.23 1.70 -19.18
C PHE A 310 10.48 0.53 -19.84
N VAL A 311 9.58 0.82 -20.79
CA VAL A 311 8.83 -0.22 -21.52
C VAL A 311 9.79 -1.09 -22.35
N ASP A 312 10.83 -0.50 -22.94
CA ASP A 312 11.87 -1.25 -23.65
C ASP A 312 12.64 -2.18 -22.70
N ALA A 313 12.96 -1.71 -21.49
CA ALA A 313 13.59 -2.54 -20.47
C ALA A 313 12.69 -3.69 -20.01
N VAL A 314 11.38 -3.44 -19.81
CA VAL A 314 10.41 -4.51 -19.47
C VAL A 314 10.30 -5.51 -20.62
N ALA A 315 10.18 -5.07 -21.87
CA ALA A 315 10.10 -5.95 -23.03
C ALA A 315 11.36 -6.83 -23.15
N ARG A 316 12.55 -6.24 -22.97
CA ARG A 316 13.82 -6.97 -22.99
C ARG A 316 13.93 -7.98 -21.83
N TYR A 317 13.52 -7.58 -20.63
CA TYR A 317 13.61 -8.43 -19.44
C TYR A 317 12.64 -9.61 -19.50
N THR A 318 11.41 -9.35 -19.95
CA THR A 318 10.35 -10.38 -19.99
C THR A 318 10.37 -11.23 -21.25
N GLY A 319 10.99 -10.75 -22.33
CA GLY A 319 10.88 -11.33 -23.67
C GLY A 319 9.54 -11.07 -24.35
N PHE A 320 8.61 -10.33 -23.72
CA PHE A 320 7.34 -9.97 -24.35
C PHE A 320 7.51 -8.85 -25.38
N PRO A 321 6.72 -8.88 -26.47
CA PRO A 321 6.82 -7.87 -27.51
C PRO A 321 6.49 -6.49 -26.94
N ARG A 322 7.36 -5.53 -27.23
CA ARG A 322 7.12 -4.11 -26.98
C ARG A 322 5.86 -3.65 -27.74
N PRO A 323 4.94 -2.90 -27.12
CA PRO A 323 3.81 -2.32 -27.84
C PRO A 323 4.31 -1.30 -28.89
N PRO A 324 3.58 -1.12 -30.01
CA PRO A 324 3.99 -0.20 -31.07
C PRO A 324 3.98 1.26 -30.60
N ALA A 325 3.03 1.62 -29.73
CA ALA A 325 2.87 2.96 -29.18
C ALA A 325 2.61 2.91 -27.67
N ILE A 326 3.20 3.87 -26.96
CA ILE A 326 3.03 4.07 -25.53
C ILE A 326 2.13 5.31 -25.36
N PRO A 327 0.87 5.14 -24.94
CA PRO A 327 -0.03 6.26 -24.79
C PRO A 327 0.46 7.19 -23.66
N ARG A 328 0.38 8.50 -23.86
CA ARG A 328 0.64 9.50 -22.82
C ARG A 328 -0.68 10.09 -22.36
N LEU A 329 -1.27 9.50 -21.32
CA LEU A 329 -2.58 9.91 -20.78
C LEU A 329 -2.41 10.79 -19.56
N ASN A 330 -3.31 11.77 -19.40
CA ASN A 330 -3.32 12.69 -18.26
C ASN A 330 -2.01 13.48 -18.12
N THR A 331 -1.49 14.00 -19.24
CA THR A 331 -0.36 14.93 -19.21
C THR A 331 -0.81 16.22 -18.49
N ALA A 332 0.12 16.86 -17.78
CA ALA A 332 -0.20 18.03 -16.97
C ALA A 332 -0.81 19.18 -17.80
N GLU A 333 -0.49 19.25 -19.10
CA GLU A 333 -1.00 20.23 -20.04
C GLU A 333 -2.52 20.13 -20.28
N GLU A 334 -3.13 18.96 -20.07
CA GLU A 334 -4.57 18.75 -20.30
C GLU A 334 -5.46 19.17 -19.12
N LYS A 335 -4.90 19.48 -17.94
CA LYS A 335 -5.68 19.81 -16.73
C LYS A 335 -5.41 21.25 -16.27
N ALA A 336 -5.81 22.21 -17.10
CA ALA A 336 -5.89 23.62 -16.71
C ALA A 336 -7.10 23.86 -15.79
N GLY A 337 -6.91 23.73 -14.48
CA GLY A 337 -7.85 24.21 -13.46
C GLY A 337 -7.38 25.55 -12.85
N PRO A 338 -8.29 26.38 -12.31
CA PRO A 338 -7.97 27.73 -11.83
C PRO A 338 -7.10 27.81 -10.56
N ASP A 339 -6.83 26.68 -9.88
CA ASP A 339 -6.22 26.61 -8.55
C ASP A 339 -4.95 25.72 -8.50
N LEU A 340 -4.06 25.83 -9.50
CA LEU A 340 -2.82 25.05 -9.50
C LEU A 340 -1.90 25.48 -8.35
N ALA A 341 -1.21 24.53 -7.72
CA ALA A 341 -0.24 24.84 -6.68
C ALA A 341 0.77 25.92 -7.08
N VAL A 342 1.19 25.94 -8.35
CA VAL A 342 2.19 26.89 -8.88
C VAL A 342 1.78 28.35 -8.78
N THR A 343 0.48 28.65 -8.68
CA THR A 343 -0.02 30.03 -8.57
C THR A 343 -0.17 30.48 -7.12
N GLN A 344 0.15 29.63 -6.14
CA GLN A 344 0.01 29.94 -4.72
C GLN A 344 1.21 30.76 -4.21
N PRO A 345 0.99 31.69 -3.26
CA PRO A 345 2.02 32.61 -2.81
C PRO A 345 3.20 31.92 -2.11
N ASP A 346 2.98 30.78 -1.46
CA ASP A 346 4.00 30.01 -0.73
C ASP A 346 4.59 28.85 -1.55
N TYR A 347 4.34 28.82 -2.87
CA TYR A 347 4.81 27.74 -3.73
C TYR A 347 6.34 27.58 -3.72
N PRO A 348 7.17 28.64 -3.85
CA PRO A 348 8.62 28.49 -3.83
C PRO A 348 9.13 27.80 -2.55
N GLU A 349 8.67 28.26 -1.39
CA GLU A 349 9.05 27.71 -0.08
C GLU A 349 8.54 26.28 0.09
N ALA A 350 7.33 25.98 -0.41
CA ALA A 350 6.78 24.63 -0.38
C ALA A 350 7.65 23.65 -1.18
N ILE A 351 8.10 24.05 -2.37
CA ILE A 351 8.95 23.23 -3.24
C ILE A 351 10.29 22.93 -2.57
N GLU A 352 10.92 23.93 -1.96
CA GLU A 352 12.17 23.74 -1.21
C GLU A 352 11.97 22.76 -0.04
N ALA A 353 10.92 22.93 0.75
CA ALA A 353 10.61 22.04 1.88
C ALA A 353 10.33 20.59 1.42
N ILE A 354 9.61 20.41 0.30
CA ILE A 354 9.33 19.08 -0.28
C ILE A 354 10.61 18.44 -0.80
N ALA A 355 11.44 19.20 -1.51
CA ALA A 355 12.72 18.73 -2.05
C ALA A 355 13.62 18.26 -0.91
N GLU A 356 13.75 19.08 0.14
CA GLU A 356 14.52 18.83 1.35
C GLU A 356 14.08 17.53 2.06
N ALA A 357 12.78 17.38 2.31
CA ALA A 357 12.23 16.19 2.95
C ALA A 357 12.37 14.92 2.10
N SER A 358 12.38 15.07 0.76
CA SER A 358 12.43 13.98 -0.20
C SER A 358 13.81 13.76 -0.83
N ARG A 359 14.87 14.33 -0.23
CA ARG A 359 16.24 14.23 -0.77
C ARG A 359 16.73 12.82 -0.99
N ARG A 360 16.35 11.85 -0.13
CA ARG A 360 16.77 10.45 -0.30
C ARG A 360 16.22 9.87 -1.60
N GLU A 361 14.94 10.12 -1.86
CA GLU A 361 14.28 9.71 -3.10
C GLU A 361 14.86 10.44 -4.31
N ALA A 362 15.11 11.76 -4.21
CA ALA A 362 15.76 12.53 -5.29
C ALA A 362 17.17 12.02 -5.62
N THR A 363 17.96 11.71 -4.58
CA THR A 363 19.29 11.11 -4.72
C THR A 363 19.22 9.74 -5.39
N PHE A 364 18.27 8.89 -4.98
CA PHE A 364 18.08 7.59 -5.62
C PHE A 364 17.73 7.74 -7.11
N VAL A 365 16.76 8.59 -7.45
CA VAL A 365 16.34 8.80 -8.84
C VAL A 365 17.49 9.35 -9.69
N SER A 366 18.25 10.32 -9.20
CA SER A 366 19.35 10.92 -9.95
C SER A 366 20.56 10.00 -10.12
N GLN A 367 20.94 9.25 -9.08
CA GLN A 367 22.13 8.41 -9.10
C GLN A 367 21.89 7.03 -9.74
N TRP A 368 20.73 6.41 -9.50
CA TRP A 368 20.48 5.00 -9.85
C TRP A 368 19.57 4.84 -11.07
N LEU A 369 18.76 5.86 -11.40
CA LEU A 369 17.78 5.79 -12.49
C LEU A 369 18.09 6.78 -13.62
N SER A 370 19.37 7.10 -13.86
CA SER A 370 19.78 7.84 -15.07
C SER A 370 19.48 7.07 -16.35
N ARG A 371 19.33 5.74 -16.24
CA ARG A 371 18.77 4.81 -17.23
C ARG A 371 17.86 3.82 -16.50
N PRO A 372 16.96 3.09 -17.20
CA PRO A 372 16.21 2.01 -16.58
C PRO A 372 17.14 1.01 -15.90
N LEU A 373 16.83 0.67 -14.66
CA LEU A 373 17.59 -0.29 -13.86
C LEU A 373 16.90 -1.64 -13.94
N ALA A 374 17.61 -2.67 -14.38
CA ALA A 374 17.17 -4.06 -14.27
C ALA A 374 18.11 -4.80 -13.33
N THR A 375 17.58 -5.38 -12.26
CA THR A 375 18.35 -6.24 -11.34
C THR A 375 17.84 -7.68 -11.43
N VAL A 376 18.76 -8.62 -11.31
CA VAL A 376 18.45 -10.03 -11.04
C VAL A 376 18.82 -10.26 -9.59
N GLY A 377 17.80 -10.38 -8.74
CA GLY A 377 18.02 -10.68 -7.33
C GLY A 377 18.69 -12.04 -7.20
N THR A 378 19.62 -12.17 -6.25
CA THR A 378 20.07 -13.51 -5.85
C THR A 378 19.05 -14.00 -4.84
N PRO A 379 18.32 -15.11 -5.09
CA PRO A 379 17.40 -15.63 -4.09
C PRO A 379 18.18 -15.87 -2.79
N PRO A 380 17.61 -15.55 -1.61
CA PRO A 380 18.25 -15.85 -0.35
C PRO A 380 18.55 -17.36 -0.35
N ARG A 381 19.81 -17.73 -0.09
CA ARG A 381 20.18 -19.15 0.05
C ARG A 381 19.23 -19.74 1.11
N PRO A 382 18.52 -20.85 0.81
CA PRO A 382 17.75 -21.54 1.84
C PRO A 382 18.72 -21.82 3.01
N GLY A 383 18.34 -21.36 4.19
CA GLY A 383 19.25 -21.09 5.32
C GLY A 383 20.25 -22.22 5.61
N GLY A 384 21.50 -21.82 5.77
CA GLY A 384 22.51 -22.52 6.56
C GLY A 384 22.66 -21.88 7.93
#